data_AF-A0A7V6WHI9-F1
#
_entry.id   AF-A0A7V6WHI9-F1
#
_cell.length_a   1.000
_cell.length_b   1.000
_cell.length_c   1.000
_cell.angle_alpha   90.00
_cell.angle_beta   90.00
_cell.angle_gamma   90.00
#
_symmetry.space_group_name_H-M   'P 1'
#
loop_
_entity.id
_entity.type
_entity.pdbx_description
1 polymer ?
#
loop_
_entity_poly.entity_id
_entity_poly.type
_entity_poly.pdbx_seq_one_letter_code
_entity_poly.pdbx_strand_id
1 'polypeptide(L)'
;MGGRSVTAVVGREIGKSLGCMTVEDFLKVLLDLKIGMPEVVEKSERKIVIQLHDCMVCDGMDDVGEMVCDLEGAIIEGALASILNRPVSVKETQCNCNGDGVCEFTATIR
;
A
#
# COMPACT_ATOMS: atom_id res chain seq x y z
N MET A 1 -12.50 15.64 -10.09
CA MET A 1 -11.07 15.44 -9.77
C MET A 1 -10.69 15.78 -8.30
N GLY A 2 -11.62 15.77 -7.33
CA GLY A 2 -11.32 16.05 -5.91
C GLY A 2 -11.21 14.83 -4.98
N GLY A 3 -11.68 13.65 -5.41
CA GLY A 3 -11.73 12.46 -4.54
C GLY A 3 -10.34 11.86 -4.24
N ARG A 4 -9.49 11.71 -5.26
CA ARG A 4 -8.16 11.07 -5.12
C ARG A 4 -7.24 11.79 -4.12
N SER A 5 -7.29 13.12 -4.07
CA SER A 5 -6.49 13.89 -3.11
C SER A 5 -6.97 13.66 -1.67
N VAL A 6 -8.28 13.54 -1.44
CA VAL A 6 -8.84 13.21 -0.13
C VAL A 6 -8.46 11.79 0.27
N THR A 7 -8.61 10.81 -0.63
CA THR A 7 -8.20 9.41 -0.39
C THR A 7 -6.74 9.32 0.03
N ALA A 8 -5.85 10.01 -0.70
CA ALA A 8 -4.42 9.99 -0.36
C ALA A 8 -4.12 10.60 1.02
N VAL A 9 -4.80 11.69 1.40
CA VAL A 9 -4.62 12.32 2.71
C VAL A 9 -5.14 11.41 3.82
N VAL A 10 -6.35 10.88 3.67
CA VAL A 10 -6.98 10.01 4.67
C VAL A 10 -6.21 8.70 4.81
N GLY A 11 -5.84 8.05 3.70
CA GLY A 11 -5.07 6.81 3.72
C GLY A 11 -3.74 6.96 4.44
N ARG A 12 -2.98 8.04 4.17
CA ARG A 12 -1.75 8.33 4.91
C ARG A 12 -1.99 8.48 6.40
N GLU A 13 -3.06 9.16 6.80
CA GLU A 13 -3.36 9.39 8.20
C GLU A 13 -3.81 8.10 8.91
N ILE A 14 -4.56 7.25 8.22
CA ILE A 14 -4.87 5.88 8.68
C ILE A 14 -3.56 5.14 8.93
N GLY A 15 -2.67 5.08 7.93
CA GLY A 15 -1.39 4.36 8.01
C GLY A 15 -0.53 4.80 9.19
N LYS A 16 -0.44 6.11 9.45
CA LYS A 16 0.26 6.64 10.64
C LYS A 16 -0.42 6.26 11.95
N SER A 17 -1.75 6.29 11.97
CA SER A 17 -2.55 6.03 13.18
C SER A 17 -2.53 4.57 13.62
N LEU A 18 -2.08 3.64 12.77
CA LEU A 18 -1.93 2.22 13.12
C LEU A 18 -0.88 1.98 14.21
N GLY A 19 -0.01 2.95 14.50
CA GLY A 19 0.96 2.85 15.61
C GLY A 19 1.99 1.73 15.45
N CYS A 20 2.23 1.28 14.22
CA CYS A 20 3.18 0.21 13.93
C CYS A 20 4.62 0.69 14.15
N MET A 21 5.44 -0.17 14.77
CA MET A 21 6.83 0.14 15.09
C MET A 21 7.82 -0.49 14.11
N THR A 22 7.41 -1.58 13.45
CA THR A 22 8.22 -2.30 12.47
C THR A 22 7.42 -2.57 11.19
N VAL A 23 8.13 -2.83 10.09
CA VAL A 23 7.47 -3.21 8.82
C VAL A 23 6.71 -4.52 9.03
N GLU A 24 7.29 -5.45 9.77
CA GLU A 24 6.73 -6.77 10.05
C GLU A 24 5.43 -6.68 10.87
N ASP A 25 5.33 -5.74 11.81
CA ASP A 25 4.08 -5.48 12.53
C ASP A 25 3.00 -4.89 11.61
N PHE A 26 3.41 -3.97 10.73
CA PHE A 26 2.48 -3.39 9.75
C PHE A 26 1.93 -4.44 8.78
N LEU A 27 2.76 -5.37 8.30
CA LEU A 27 2.28 -6.48 7.45
C LEU A 27 1.24 -7.34 8.16
N LYS A 28 1.41 -7.62 9.46
CA LYS A 28 0.41 -8.34 10.26
C LYS A 28 -0.89 -7.55 10.38
N VAL A 29 -0.80 -6.24 10.63
CA VAL A 29 -1.97 -5.37 10.73
C VAL A 29 -2.75 -5.34 9.41
N LEU A 30 -2.10 -5.31 8.25
CA LEU A 30 -2.77 -5.40 6.95
C LEU A 30 -3.56 -6.70 6.80
N LEU A 31 -2.97 -7.82 7.23
CA LEU A 31 -3.62 -9.14 7.22
C LEU A 31 -4.81 -9.19 8.20
N ASP A 32 -4.62 -8.73 9.44
CA ASP A 32 -5.63 -8.77 10.50
C ASP A 32 -6.84 -7.89 10.18
N LEU A 33 -6.60 -6.75 9.51
CA LEU A 33 -7.65 -5.84 9.03
C LEU A 33 -8.27 -6.28 7.70
N LYS A 34 -7.79 -7.38 7.11
CA LYS A 34 -8.24 -7.88 5.80
C LYS A 34 -8.11 -6.85 4.67
N ILE A 35 -7.06 -6.02 4.73
CA ILE A 35 -6.73 -5.10 3.64
C ILE A 35 -6.10 -5.88 2.47
N GLY A 36 -5.39 -6.95 2.79
CA GLY A 36 -4.88 -7.94 1.86
C GLY A 36 -3.81 -8.81 2.53
N MET A 37 -3.22 -9.73 1.77
CA MET A 37 -2.11 -10.58 2.20
C MET A 37 -0.80 -9.99 1.65
N PRO A 38 -0.04 -9.25 2.47
CA PRO A 38 1.12 -8.53 1.97
C PRO A 38 2.38 -9.42 1.94
N GLU A 39 3.21 -9.23 0.92
CA GLU A 39 4.49 -9.89 0.73
C GLU A 39 5.55 -8.84 0.37
N VAL A 40 6.70 -8.84 1.05
CA VAL A 40 7.83 -7.98 0.70
C VAL A 40 8.73 -8.70 -0.28
N VAL A 41 8.69 -8.29 -1.54
CA VAL A 41 9.46 -8.93 -2.63
C VAL A 41 10.83 -8.27 -2.84
N GLU A 42 11.00 -7.03 -2.40
CA GLU A 42 12.28 -6.32 -2.42
C GLU A 42 12.41 -5.40 -1.19
N LYS A 43 13.56 -5.40 -0.53
CA LYS A 43 13.86 -4.50 0.59
C LYS A 43 15.32 -4.06 0.53
N SER A 44 15.54 -2.74 0.50
CA SER A 44 16.85 -2.09 0.54
C SER A 44 16.76 -0.79 1.36
N GLU A 45 17.88 -0.09 1.55
CA GLU A 45 17.92 1.19 2.28
C GLU A 45 17.10 2.32 1.64
N ARG A 46 16.80 2.22 0.34
CA ARG A 46 16.12 3.27 -0.44
C ARG A 46 14.82 2.83 -1.08
N LYS A 47 14.51 1.54 -1.06
CA LYS A 47 13.36 0.97 -1.78
C LYS A 47 12.78 -0.22 -1.02
N ILE A 48 11.46 -0.27 -0.93
CA ILE A 48 10.70 -1.42 -0.47
C ILE A 48 9.63 -1.70 -1.53
N VAL A 49 9.48 -2.94 -1.97
CA VAL A 49 8.41 -3.37 -2.87
C VAL A 49 7.51 -4.33 -2.10
N ILE A 50 6.22 -4.02 -2.05
CA ILE A 50 5.20 -4.81 -1.36
C ILE A 50 4.20 -5.25 -2.42
N GLN A 51 3.99 -6.56 -2.52
CA GLN A 51 2.86 -7.14 -3.23
C GLN A 51 1.73 -7.38 -2.24
N LEU A 52 0.49 -7.15 -2.68
CA LEU A 52 -0.72 -7.35 -1.89
C LEU A 52 -1.62 -8.32 -2.66
N HIS A 53 -1.62 -9.57 -2.21
CA HIS A 53 -2.55 -10.60 -2.70
C HIS A 53 -3.90 -10.43 -2.00
N ASP A 54 -4.99 -10.88 -2.61
CA ASP A 54 -6.36 -10.73 -2.09
C ASP A 54 -6.64 -9.30 -1.58
N CYS A 55 -6.23 -8.31 -2.38
CA CYS A 55 -6.39 -6.89 -2.05
C CYS A 55 -7.87 -6.55 -1.86
N MET A 56 -8.22 -5.89 -0.76
CA MET A 56 -9.59 -5.54 -0.37
C MET A 56 -10.39 -4.86 -1.49
N VAL A 57 -9.76 -3.98 -2.26
CA VAL A 57 -10.42 -3.30 -3.38
C VAL A 57 -10.54 -4.21 -4.59
N CYS A 58 -9.49 -4.96 -4.94
CA CYS A 58 -9.44 -5.70 -6.20
C CYS A 58 -10.02 -7.11 -6.13
N ASP A 59 -10.12 -7.70 -4.95
CA ASP A 59 -10.71 -9.02 -4.78
C ASP A 59 -12.19 -9.00 -5.18
N GLY A 60 -12.56 -9.85 -6.13
CA GLY A 60 -13.91 -9.90 -6.71
C GLY A 60 -14.25 -8.76 -7.68
N MET A 61 -13.30 -7.91 -8.08
CA MET A 61 -13.49 -6.95 -9.16
C MET A 61 -13.05 -7.52 -10.51
N ASP A 62 -13.74 -7.11 -11.58
CA ASP A 62 -13.32 -7.38 -12.96
C ASP A 62 -12.06 -6.58 -13.32
N ASP A 63 -11.33 -7.06 -14.33
CA ASP A 63 -10.29 -6.27 -14.98
C ASP A 63 -10.93 -5.08 -15.71
N VAL A 64 -10.64 -3.88 -15.23
CA VAL A 64 -11.12 -2.60 -15.79
C VAL A 64 -10.02 -1.84 -16.53
N GLY A 65 -8.81 -2.40 -16.61
CA GLY A 65 -7.66 -1.76 -17.26
C GLY A 65 -7.16 -0.50 -16.54
N GLU A 66 -7.40 -0.38 -15.24
CA GLU A 66 -7.01 0.79 -14.44
C GLU A 66 -6.36 0.39 -13.11
N MET A 67 -5.45 1.27 -12.66
CA MET A 67 -4.85 1.23 -11.32
C MET A 67 -5.80 1.90 -10.32
N VAL A 68 -6.31 1.13 -9.35
CA VAL A 68 -7.42 1.58 -8.49
C VAL A 68 -7.11 1.56 -6.98
N CYS A 69 -5.95 1.04 -6.56
CA CYS A 69 -5.59 0.91 -5.15
C CYS A 69 -5.00 2.19 -4.53
N ASP A 70 -5.65 3.33 -4.79
CA ASP A 70 -5.25 4.65 -4.28
C ASP A 70 -5.20 4.67 -2.74
N LEU A 71 -6.10 3.92 -2.08
CA LEU A 71 -6.21 3.89 -0.61
C LEU A 71 -5.10 3.05 0.02
N GLU A 72 -4.89 1.82 -0.46
CA GLU A 72 -3.87 0.89 0.03
C GLU A 72 -2.48 1.50 -0.12
N GLY A 73 -2.19 2.09 -1.29
CA GLY A 73 -0.92 2.78 -1.52
C GLY A 73 -0.69 3.93 -0.52
N ALA A 74 -1.74 4.68 -0.19
CA ALA A 74 -1.67 5.77 0.79
C ALA A 74 -1.51 5.27 2.24
N ILE A 75 -2.16 4.17 2.61
CA ILE A 75 -1.99 3.52 3.93
C ILE A 75 -0.54 3.04 4.09
N ILE A 76 0.00 2.37 3.07
CA ILE A 76 1.39 1.91 3.05
C ILE A 76 2.35 3.11 3.17
N GLU A 77 2.10 4.20 2.44
CA GLU A 77 2.92 5.42 2.52
C GLU A 77 2.94 6.02 3.93
N GLY A 78 1.78 6.15 4.56
CA GLY A 78 1.64 6.68 5.91
C GLY A 78 2.34 5.83 6.97
N ALA A 79 2.12 4.51 6.92
CA ALA A 79 2.73 3.57 7.86
C ALA A 79 4.25 3.53 7.72
N LEU A 80 4.77 3.36 6.50
CA LEU A 80 6.22 3.29 6.26
C LEU A 80 6.92 4.60 6.64
N ALA A 81 6.32 5.75 6.35
CA ALA A 81 6.88 7.04 6.76
C ALA A 81 6.98 7.16 8.30
N SER A 82 5.99 6.67 9.04
CA SER A 82 5.99 6.63 10.51
C SER A 82 7.04 5.66 11.06
N ILE A 83 7.08 4.43 10.54
CA ILE A 83 7.97 3.35 11.00
C ILE A 83 9.43 3.73 10.77
N LEU A 84 9.75 4.24 9.58
CA LEU A 84 11.12 4.57 9.19
C LEU A 84 11.56 5.95 9.69
N ASN A 85 10.62 6.76 10.18
CA ASN A 85 10.85 8.17 10.53
C ASN A 85 11.58 8.95 9.41
N ARG A 86 11.20 8.65 8.16
CA ARG A 86 11.81 9.22 6.94
C ARG A 86 10.72 9.53 5.92
N PRO A 87 10.93 10.49 5.01
CA PRO A 87 9.99 10.72 3.92
C PRO A 87 9.93 9.51 2.99
N VAL A 88 8.74 8.94 2.82
CA VAL A 88 8.46 7.84 1.90
C VAL A 88 7.46 8.29 0.86
N SER A 89 7.61 7.81 -0.37
CA SER A 89 6.62 7.97 -1.44
C SER A 89 6.29 6.61 -2.02
N VAL A 90 5.00 6.28 -2.11
CA VAL A 90 4.52 5.00 -2.63
C VAL A 90 3.82 5.20 -3.95
N LYS A 91 4.09 4.30 -4.90
CA LYS A 91 3.40 4.24 -6.18
C LYS A 91 2.92 2.81 -6.44
N GLU A 92 1.66 2.68 -6.85
CA GLU A 92 1.13 1.44 -7.40
C GLU A 92 1.79 1.18 -8.78
N THR A 93 2.44 0.03 -8.92
CA THR A 93 3.19 -0.35 -10.13
C THR A 93 2.54 -1.49 -10.90
N GLN A 94 1.74 -2.32 -10.23
CA GLN A 94 0.92 -3.39 -10.82
C GLN A 94 -0.43 -3.43 -10.09
N CYS A 95 -1.51 -3.77 -10.79
CA CYS A 95 -2.84 -3.89 -10.20
C CYS A 95 -3.59 -5.09 -10.76
N ASN A 96 -4.28 -5.82 -9.88
CA ASN A 96 -5.11 -6.93 -10.32
C ASN A 96 -6.26 -6.45 -11.25
N CYS A 97 -6.83 -5.28 -10.97
CA CYS A 97 -7.85 -4.64 -11.83
C CYS A 97 -7.29 -4.05 -13.14
N ASN A 98 -5.98 -4.15 -13.37
CA ASN A 98 -5.30 -3.79 -14.61
C ASN A 98 -4.79 -5.04 -15.36
N GLY A 99 -5.14 -6.24 -14.89
CA GLY A 99 -4.76 -7.52 -15.51
C GLY A 99 -3.37 -8.04 -15.11
N ASP A 100 -2.71 -7.43 -14.11
CA ASP A 100 -1.36 -7.82 -13.69
C ASP A 100 -1.35 -9.04 -12.73
N GLY A 101 -2.51 -9.47 -12.23
CA GLY A 101 -2.66 -10.65 -11.36
C GLY A 101 -2.26 -10.44 -9.89
N VAL A 102 -1.69 -9.29 -9.55
CA VAL A 102 -1.36 -8.88 -8.18
C VAL A 102 -1.32 -7.35 -8.08
N CYS A 103 -1.59 -6.80 -6.90
CA CYS A 103 -1.34 -5.38 -6.64
C CYS A 103 0.08 -5.19 -6.10
N GLU A 104 0.88 -4.35 -6.73
CA GLU A 104 2.26 -4.08 -6.32
C GLU A 104 2.47 -2.60 -6.02
N PHE A 105 3.16 -2.33 -4.91
CA PHE A 105 3.47 -0.99 -4.45
C PHE A 105 4.97 -0.82 -4.27
N THR A 106 5.55 0.14 -5.00
CA THR A 106 6.95 0.54 -4.83
C THR A 106 7.04 1.75 -3.91
N ALA A 107 7.63 1.56 -2.74
CA ALA A 107 7.97 2.61 -1.78
C ALA A 107 9.40 3.10 -2.00
N THR A 108 9.57 4.38 -2.26
CA THR A 108 10.88 5.06 -2.35
C THR A 108 11.15 5.84 -1.07
N ILE A 109 12.28 5.57 -0.42
CA ILE A 109 12.69 6.19 0.85
C ILE A 109 13.71 7.30 0.55
N ARG A 110 13.45 8.51 1.03
CA ARG A 110 14.32 9.69 0.84
C ARG A 110 15.22 9.94 2.04
#